data_AF-A0A3B9PI08-F1
#
_entry.id   AF-A0A3B9PI08-F1
#
_cell.length_a   1.000
_cell.length_b   1.000
_cell.length_c   1.000
_cell.angle_alpha   90.00
_cell.angle_beta   90.00
_cell.angle_gamma   90.00
#
_symmetry.space_group_name_H-M   'P 1'
#
loop_
_entity.id
_entity.type
_entity.pdbx_description
1 polymer ?
#
loop_
_entity_poly.entity_id
_entity_poly.type
_entity_poly.pdbx_seq_one_letter_code
_entity_poly.pdbx_strand_id
1 'polypeptide(L)'
;MRELDRIDLKIIDILQKDGRLAMTELAHRIGLSATPCTERVRRLEREGVITGYHARVDPRAVGRPLLVFVELKLAAKSNDAFERVKKELAFVPEVMECHLVSGDFDYLIKARISEMSDYRRLLGNILLKLPSATESRSYVVMEEVKETLYLPPQA
;
A
#
# COMPACT_ATOMS: atom_id res chain seq x y z
N MET A 1 7.03 -4.71 -21.46
CA MET A 1 8.01 -4.40 -20.40
C MET A 1 9.27 -5.17 -20.73
N ARG A 2 10.45 -4.55 -20.71
CA ARG A 2 11.70 -5.27 -20.96
C ARG A 2 11.98 -6.19 -19.77
N GLU A 3 12.53 -7.37 -20.03
CA GLU A 3 12.97 -8.29 -18.98
C GLU A 3 14.02 -7.59 -18.09
N LEU A 4 13.85 -7.70 -16.78
CA LEU A 4 14.77 -7.12 -15.80
C LEU A 4 16.03 -7.98 -15.72
N ASP A 5 17.19 -7.36 -15.89
CA ASP A 5 18.45 -8.08 -15.74
C ASP A 5 18.89 -8.16 -14.27
N ARG A 6 19.95 -8.93 -13.99
CA ARG A 6 20.48 -9.09 -12.63
C ARG A 6 20.91 -7.78 -11.97
N ILE A 7 21.32 -6.78 -12.75
CA ILE A 7 21.71 -5.47 -12.21
C ILE A 7 20.44 -4.71 -11.82
N ASP A 8 19.40 -4.74 -12.64
CA ASP A 8 18.12 -4.11 -12.34
C ASP A 8 17.51 -4.69 -11.06
N LEU A 9 17.52 -6.02 -10.90
CA LEU A 9 17.02 -6.67 -9.68
C LEU A 9 17.83 -6.25 -8.43
N LYS A 10 19.16 -6.09 -8.55
CA LYS A 10 20.00 -5.56 -7.45
C LYS A 10 19.68 -4.10 -7.13
N ILE A 11 19.47 -3.26 -8.14
CA ILE A 11 19.07 -1.86 -7.95
C ILE A 11 17.76 -1.81 -7.15
N ILE A 12 16.77 -2.61 -7.56
CA ILE A 12 15.45 -2.69 -6.91
C ILE A 12 15.59 -3.21 -5.47
N ASP A 13 16.40 -4.24 -5.23
CA ASP A 13 16.66 -4.76 -3.88
C ASP A 13 17.25 -3.68 -2.95
N ILE A 14 18.25 -2.93 -3.43
CA ILE A 14 18.94 -1.91 -2.63
C ILE A 14 18.03 -0.72 -2.37
N LEU A 15 17.36 -0.19 -3.39
CA LEU A 15 16.54 1.02 -3.27
C LEU A 15 15.25 0.79 -2.46
N GLN A 16 14.70 -0.43 -2.44
CA GLN A 16 13.59 -0.76 -1.54
C GLN A 16 14.00 -0.72 -0.06
N LYS A 17 15.27 -0.98 0.25
CA LYS A 17 15.82 -0.93 1.62
C LYS A 17 16.24 0.48 2.00
N ASP A 18 16.84 1.22 1.08
CA ASP A 18 17.26 2.59 1.26
C ASP A 18 16.98 3.44 0.00
N GLY A 19 15.79 4.03 -0.04
CA GLY A 19 15.38 4.90 -1.14
C GLY A 19 16.08 6.27 -1.18
N ARG A 20 16.89 6.62 -0.17
CA ARG A 20 17.64 7.88 -0.11
C ARG A 20 19.13 7.70 -0.44
N LEU A 21 19.53 6.50 -0.84
CA LEU A 21 20.91 6.17 -1.15
C LEU A 21 21.45 7.06 -2.27
N ALA A 22 22.65 7.61 -2.09
CA ALA A 22 23.31 8.40 -3.12
C ALA A 22 23.58 7.54 -4.37
N MET A 23 23.36 8.08 -5.57
CA MET A 23 23.59 7.32 -6.81
C MET A 23 25.04 6.86 -6.98
N THR A 24 26.00 7.60 -6.45
CA THR A 24 27.42 7.19 -6.43
C THR A 24 27.64 5.93 -5.58
N GLU A 25 26.99 5.85 -4.42
CA GLU A 25 27.04 4.70 -3.53
C GLU A 25 26.27 3.50 -4.10
N LEU A 26 25.10 3.72 -4.70
CA LEU A 26 24.37 2.67 -5.42
C LEU A 26 25.22 2.09 -6.55
N ALA A 27 25.83 2.95 -7.36
CA ALA A 27 26.69 2.56 -8.48
C ALA A 27 27.86 1.69 -8.00
N HIS A 28 28.51 2.08 -6.90
CA HIS A 28 29.57 1.29 -6.26
C HIS A 28 29.09 -0.11 -5.86
N ARG A 29 27.91 -0.22 -5.20
CA ARG A 29 27.35 -1.51 -4.75
C ARG A 29 26.96 -2.46 -5.90
N ILE A 30 26.62 -1.92 -7.06
CA ILE A 30 26.24 -2.70 -8.24
C ILE A 30 27.39 -2.89 -9.25
N GLY A 31 28.58 -2.35 -8.98
CA GLY A 31 29.76 -2.49 -9.84
C GLY A 31 29.70 -1.66 -11.13
N LEU A 32 29.04 -0.50 -11.10
CA LEU A 32 28.92 0.42 -12.23
C LEU A 32 29.48 1.81 -11.88
N SER A 33 29.72 2.64 -12.91
CA SER A 33 29.92 4.07 -12.72
C SER A 33 28.58 4.81 -12.51
N ALA A 34 28.62 6.03 -11.98
CA ALA A 34 27.42 6.76 -11.59
C ALA A 34 26.43 7.01 -12.75
N THR A 35 26.93 7.32 -13.96
CA THR A 35 26.10 7.60 -15.14
C THR A 35 25.24 6.40 -15.57
N PRO A 36 25.78 5.21 -15.87
CA PRO A 36 24.97 4.05 -16.24
C PRO A 36 24.05 3.57 -15.11
N CYS A 37 24.44 3.75 -13.85
CA CYS A 37 23.55 3.48 -12.71
C CYS A 37 22.33 4.41 -12.73
N THR A 38 22.54 5.71 -12.89
CA THR A 38 21.48 6.72 -12.92
C THR A 38 20.51 6.49 -14.08
N GLU A 39 21.02 6.18 -15.26
CA GLU A 39 20.17 5.87 -16.43
C GLU A 39 19.34 4.59 -16.24
N ARG A 40 19.88 3.58 -15.56
CA ARG A 40 19.11 2.39 -15.20
C ARG A 40 17.99 2.71 -14.21
N VAL A 41 18.26 3.46 -13.14
CA VAL A 41 17.24 3.88 -12.17
C VAL A 41 16.14 4.70 -12.86
N ARG A 42 16.50 5.71 -13.65
CA ARG A 42 15.55 6.53 -14.42
C ARG A 42 14.69 5.68 -15.37
N ARG A 43 15.28 4.66 -15.97
CA ARG A 43 14.54 3.73 -16.81
C ARG A 43 13.52 2.92 -16.00
N LEU A 44 13.92 2.37 -14.86
CA LEU A 44 13.03 1.60 -13.98
C LEU A 44 11.86 2.46 -13.47
N GLU A 45 12.11 3.73 -13.16
CA GLU A 45 11.07 4.71 -12.81
C GLU A 45 10.14 4.99 -13.99
N ARG A 46 10.70 5.31 -15.16
CA ARG A 46 9.93 5.62 -16.38
C ARG A 46 9.08 4.44 -16.86
N GLU A 47 9.56 3.21 -16.68
CA GLU A 47 8.84 1.98 -17.03
C GLU A 47 7.80 1.58 -15.96
N GLY A 48 7.70 2.31 -14.84
CA GLY A 48 6.77 2.02 -13.76
C GLY A 48 7.15 0.82 -12.90
N VAL A 49 8.39 0.32 -13.03
CA VAL A 49 8.93 -0.76 -12.20
C VAL A 49 9.20 -0.23 -10.78
N ILE A 50 9.77 0.97 -10.68
CA ILE A 50 9.81 1.73 -9.44
C ILE A 50 8.62 2.69 -9.47
N THR A 51 7.66 2.47 -8.58
CA THR A 51 6.40 3.24 -8.54
C THR A 51 6.48 4.49 -7.65
N GLY A 52 7.52 4.61 -6.82
CA GLY A 52 7.74 5.79 -5.99
C GLY A 52 8.76 5.58 -4.88
N TYR A 53 9.12 6.68 -4.21
CA TYR A 53 9.96 6.68 -3.02
C TYR A 53 9.21 7.39 -1.90
N HIS A 54 9.05 6.71 -0.77
CA HIS A 54 8.26 7.21 0.35
C HIS A 54 9.01 7.03 1.66
N ALA A 55 8.90 8.02 2.55
CA ALA A 55 9.34 7.86 3.92
C ALA A 55 8.41 6.86 4.64
N ARG A 56 9.00 5.89 5.35
CA ARG A 56 8.25 5.06 6.29
C ARG A 56 8.19 5.80 7.63
N VAL A 57 6.98 6.08 8.10
CA VAL A 57 6.73 6.91 9.29
C VAL A 57 6.18 6.05 10.42
N ASP A 58 6.58 6.34 11.65
CA ASP A 58 5.98 5.73 12.85
C ASP A 58 4.52 6.21 12.99
N PRO A 59 3.52 5.31 12.93
CA PRO A 59 2.11 5.68 13.07
C PRO A 59 1.80 6.36 14.40
N ARG A 60 2.52 6.03 15.48
CA ARG A 60 2.33 6.64 16.81
C ARG A 60 2.77 8.10 16.81
N ALA A 61 3.88 8.41 16.16
CA ALA A 61 4.41 9.76 16.06
C ALA A 61 3.49 10.73 15.30
N VAL A 62 2.62 10.20 14.44
CA VAL A 62 1.62 10.97 13.68
C VAL A 62 0.19 10.81 14.22
N GLY A 63 0.03 10.30 15.45
CA GLY A 63 -1.26 10.24 16.12
C GLY A 63 -2.23 9.20 15.56
N ARG A 64 -1.73 8.15 14.88
CA ARG A 64 -2.56 7.06 14.34
C ARG A 64 -2.08 5.67 14.81
N PRO A 65 -2.02 5.42 16.13
CA PRO A 65 -1.41 4.21 16.68
C PRO A 65 -2.20 2.93 16.39
N LEU A 66 -3.53 3.01 16.20
CA LEU A 66 -4.38 1.83 16.06
C LEU A 66 -4.49 1.39 14.60
N LEU A 67 -4.30 0.09 14.36
CA LEU A 67 -4.49 -0.55 13.06
C LEU A 67 -5.75 -1.43 13.11
N VAL A 68 -6.60 -1.31 12.10
CA VAL A 68 -7.84 -2.09 12.00
C VAL A 68 -7.97 -2.65 10.59
N PHE A 69 -8.35 -3.92 10.50
CA PHE A 69 -8.86 -4.53 9.28
C PHE A 69 -10.38 -4.55 9.29
N VAL A 70 -11.00 -4.24 8.14
CA VAL A 70 -12.46 -4.25 7.97
C VAL A 70 -12.80 -5.10 6.75
N GLU A 71 -13.58 -6.14 6.96
CA GLU A 71 -14.29 -6.86 5.91
C GLU A 71 -15.56 -6.09 5.56
N LEU A 72 -15.82 -5.89 4.27
CA LEU A 72 -17.10 -5.40 3.77
C LEU A 72 -17.71 -6.42 2.82
N LYS A 73 -18.99 -6.70 3.06
CA LYS A 73 -19.81 -7.55 2.19
C LYS A 73 -20.96 -6.73 1.62
N LEU A 74 -21.01 -6.63 0.30
CA LEU A 74 -22.03 -5.89 -0.42
C LEU A 74 -23.25 -6.80 -0.61
N ALA A 75 -24.44 -6.30 -0.30
CA ALA A 75 -25.69 -7.02 -0.64
C ALA A 75 -25.89 -7.17 -2.15
N ALA A 76 -25.51 -6.15 -2.92
CA ALA A 76 -25.65 -6.14 -4.37
C ALA A 76 -24.28 -6.06 -5.02
N LYS A 77 -23.95 -7.05 -5.85
CA LYS A 77 -22.70 -7.14 -6.61
C LYS A 77 -22.88 -6.58 -8.02
N SER A 78 -23.33 -5.33 -8.12
CA SER A 78 -23.46 -4.62 -9.39
C SER A 78 -22.21 -3.78 -9.67
N ASN A 79 -21.93 -3.50 -10.94
CA ASN A 79 -20.83 -2.60 -11.32
C ASN A 79 -20.93 -1.23 -10.62
N ASP A 80 -22.14 -0.69 -10.50
CA ASP A 80 -22.38 0.59 -9.81
C ASP A 80 -22.00 0.54 -8.32
N ALA A 81 -22.23 -0.60 -7.66
CA ALA A 81 -21.84 -0.79 -6.27
C ALA A 81 -20.31 -0.81 -6.11
N PHE A 82 -19.61 -1.55 -6.98
CA PHE A 82 -18.15 -1.62 -6.97
C PHE A 82 -17.49 -0.25 -7.29
N GLU A 83 -17.99 0.46 -8.30
CA GLU A 83 -17.46 1.78 -8.65
C GLU A 83 -17.69 2.81 -7.54
N ARG A 84 -18.83 2.72 -6.83
CA ARG A 84 -19.08 3.56 -5.66
C ARG A 84 -18.11 3.28 -4.52
N VAL A 85 -17.83 2.02 -4.20
CA VAL A 85 -16.81 1.66 -3.20
C VAL A 85 -15.45 2.25 -3.57
N LYS A 86 -15.02 2.04 -4.81
CA LYS A 86 -13.74 2.53 -5.33
C LYS A 86 -13.63 4.05 -5.21
N LYS A 87 -14.67 4.79 -5.60
CA LYS A 87 -14.69 6.25 -5.54
C LYS A 87 -14.68 6.77 -4.11
N GLU A 88 -15.48 6.19 -3.23
CA GLU A 88 -15.64 6.72 -1.88
C GLU A 88 -14.46 6.41 -0.97
N LEU A 89 -13.86 5.21 -1.08
CA LEU A 89 -12.74 4.80 -0.22
C LEU A 89 -11.39 5.35 -0.67
N ALA A 90 -11.21 5.65 -1.95
CA ALA A 90 -9.93 6.17 -2.46
C ALA A 90 -9.51 7.52 -1.84
N PHE A 91 -10.47 8.29 -1.31
CA PHE A 91 -10.22 9.60 -0.72
C PHE A 91 -10.32 9.62 0.81
N VAL A 92 -10.43 8.46 1.47
CA VAL A 92 -10.51 8.37 2.94
C VAL A 92 -9.09 8.30 3.50
N PRO A 93 -8.58 9.35 4.18
CA PRO A 93 -7.17 9.39 4.59
C PRO A 93 -6.78 8.33 5.61
N GLU A 94 -7.73 7.80 6.37
CA GLU A 94 -7.52 6.71 7.33
C GLU A 94 -7.31 5.35 6.64
N VAL A 95 -7.83 5.18 5.43
CA VAL A 95 -7.71 3.95 4.65
C VAL A 95 -6.34 3.91 3.97
N MET A 96 -5.53 2.93 4.34
CA MET A 96 -4.21 2.68 3.76
C MET A 96 -4.28 1.75 2.56
N GLU A 97 -5.14 0.73 2.64
CA GLU A 97 -5.29 -0.27 1.60
C GLU A 97 -6.76 -0.71 1.51
N CYS A 98 -7.23 -1.01 0.30
CA CYS A 98 -8.56 -1.53 0.05
C CYS A 98 -8.49 -2.49 -1.14
N HIS A 99 -8.82 -3.75 -0.88
CA HIS A 99 -8.64 -4.84 -1.84
C HIS A 99 -9.96 -5.53 -2.11
N LEU A 100 -10.32 -5.69 -3.38
CA LEU A 100 -11.38 -6.62 -3.80
C LEU A 100 -10.80 -8.04 -3.71
N VAL A 101 -11.41 -8.91 -2.91
CA VAL A 101 -10.87 -10.24 -2.61
C VAL A 101 -11.84 -11.34 -3.04
N SER A 102 -11.30 -12.54 -3.30
CA SER A 102 -12.10 -13.75 -3.34
C SER A 102 -12.38 -14.23 -1.91
N GLY A 103 -13.63 -14.56 -1.59
CA GLY A 103 -14.00 -15.06 -0.27
C GLY A 103 -15.46 -14.81 0.10
N ASP A 104 -15.75 -14.91 1.39
CA ASP A 104 -17.10 -14.76 1.95
C ASP A 104 -17.58 -13.29 2.03
N PHE A 105 -16.66 -12.36 1.80
CA PHE A 105 -16.85 -10.92 1.75
C PHE A 105 -16.15 -10.35 0.50
N ASP A 106 -16.47 -9.12 0.14
CA ASP A 106 -16.03 -8.54 -1.14
C ASP A 106 -14.77 -7.69 -0.99
N TYR A 107 -14.67 -6.88 0.07
CA TYR A 107 -13.52 -6.00 0.29
C TYR A 107 -12.81 -6.22 1.63
N LEU A 108 -11.48 -6.25 1.60
CA LEU A 108 -10.63 -6.15 2.79
C LEU A 108 -9.98 -4.77 2.84
N ILE A 109 -10.24 -4.03 3.90
CA ILE A 109 -9.72 -2.69 4.13
C ILE A 109 -8.72 -2.71 5.27
N LYS A 110 -7.61 -2.03 5.10
CA LYS A 110 -6.62 -1.74 6.15
C LYS A 110 -6.66 -0.25 6.45
N ALA A 111 -6.90 0.11 7.71
CA ALA A 111 -6.99 1.51 8.12
C ALA A 111 -6.22 1.80 9.42
N ARG A 112 -5.68 3.01 9.52
CA ARG A 112 -5.03 3.53 10.74
C ARG A 112 -5.86 4.67 11.32
N ILE A 113 -6.13 4.59 12.62
CA ILE A 113 -6.97 5.55 13.36
C ILE A 113 -6.29 5.96 14.66
N SER A 114 -6.77 7.05 15.28
CA SER A 114 -6.21 7.58 16.52
C SER A 114 -6.72 6.80 17.74
N GLU A 115 -8.03 6.56 17.78
CA GLU A 115 -8.74 5.93 18.89
C GLU A 115 -9.99 5.14 18.44
N MET A 116 -10.57 4.32 19.32
CA MET A 116 -11.74 3.48 18.98
C MET A 116 -13.01 4.28 18.68
N SER A 117 -13.14 5.51 19.17
CA SER A 117 -14.20 6.46 18.79
C SER A 117 -14.08 6.87 17.31
N ASP A 118 -12.87 7.04 16.79
CA ASP A 118 -12.63 7.29 15.36
C ASP A 118 -13.12 6.14 14.50
N TYR A 119 -12.94 4.90 14.96
CA TYR A 119 -13.40 3.72 14.23
C TYR A 119 -14.90 3.76 13.95
N ARG A 120 -15.71 4.11 14.96
CA ARG A 120 -17.17 4.20 14.78
C ARG A 120 -17.56 5.26 13.75
N ARG A 121 -16.84 6.38 13.72
CA ARG A 121 -17.03 7.44 12.71
C ARG A 121 -16.58 6.98 11.33
N LEU A 122 -15.42 6.34 11.22
CA LEU A 122 -14.91 5.79 9.96
C LEU A 122 -15.90 4.79 9.38
N LEU A 123 -16.31 3.79 10.17
CA LEU A 123 -17.26 2.77 9.74
C LEU A 123 -18.61 3.38 9.38
N GLY A 124 -19.13 4.30 10.21
CA GLY A 124 -20.36 5.01 9.91
C GLY A 124 -20.29 5.76 8.58
N ASN A 125 -19.21 6.51 8.34
CA ASN A 125 -19.00 7.24 7.10
C ASN A 125 -18.91 6.30 5.89
N ILE A 126 -18.18 5.20 6.01
CA ILE A 126 -18.07 4.18 4.95
C ILE A 126 -19.46 3.59 4.68
N LEU A 127 -20.14 3.05 5.69
CA LEU A 127 -21.43 2.37 5.52
C LEU A 127 -22.54 3.30 5.02
N LEU A 128 -22.57 4.57 5.45
CA LEU A 128 -23.55 5.56 4.97
C LEU A 128 -23.40 5.87 3.48
N LYS A 129 -22.18 5.80 2.96
CA LYS A 129 -21.87 6.09 1.55
C LYS A 129 -22.08 4.88 0.65
N LEU A 130 -22.11 3.68 1.23
CA LEU A 130 -22.30 2.42 0.52
C LEU A 130 -23.79 2.02 0.44
N PRO A 131 -24.17 1.10 -0.45
CA PRO A 131 -25.54 0.62 -0.54
C PRO A 131 -26.05 0.11 0.82
N SER A 132 -27.31 0.43 1.15
CA SER A 132 -27.93 0.31 2.48
C SER A 132 -27.97 -1.09 3.10
N ALA A 133 -27.46 -2.12 2.44
CA ALA A 133 -27.40 -3.50 2.91
C ALA A 133 -25.95 -4.04 2.89
N THR A 134 -25.00 -3.23 3.37
CA THR A 134 -23.60 -3.65 3.52
C THR A 134 -23.37 -4.20 4.93
N GLU A 135 -22.86 -5.42 5.03
CA GLU A 135 -22.39 -5.99 6.30
C GLU A 135 -20.90 -5.69 6.46
N SER A 136 -20.47 -5.49 7.71
CA SER A 136 -19.07 -5.25 8.03
C SER A 136 -18.63 -6.06 9.25
N ARG A 137 -17.41 -6.58 9.21
CA ARG A 137 -16.74 -7.20 10.35
C ARG A 137 -15.34 -6.61 10.49
N SER A 138 -14.91 -6.34 11.71
CA SER A 138 -13.65 -5.65 11.94
C SER A 138 -12.77 -6.33 12.96
N TYR A 139 -11.47 -6.24 12.72
CA TYR A 139 -10.42 -6.83 13.51
C TYR A 139 -9.44 -5.74 13.90
N VAL A 140 -9.47 -5.37 15.17
CA VAL A 140 -8.46 -4.47 15.73
C VAL A 140 -7.17 -5.29 15.91
N VAL A 141 -6.06 -4.78 15.38
CA VAL A 141 -4.77 -5.47 15.46
C VAL A 141 -4.21 -5.30 16.86
N MET A 142 -4.01 -6.43 17.53
CA MET A 142 -3.46 -6.46 18.89
C MET A 142 -1.92 -6.34 18.89
N GLU A 143 -1.27 -6.92 17.88
CA GLU A 143 0.18 -6.90 17.71
C GLU A 143 0.53 -6.94 16.21
N GLU A 144 1.51 -6.13 15.83
CA GLU A 144 2.05 -6.09 14.47
C GLU A 144 3.37 -6.87 14.39
N VAL A 145 3.29 -8.17 14.08
CA VAL A 145 4.49 -9.02 13.99
C VAL A 145 5.39 -8.62 12.82
N LYS A 146 4.79 -8.24 11.68
CA LYS A 146 5.52 -7.81 10.48
C LYS A 146 4.66 -6.92 9.59
N GLU A 147 5.19 -5.75 9.25
CA GLU A 147 4.63 -4.85 8.23
C GLU A 147 5.78 -4.36 7.35
N THR A 148 5.69 -4.54 6.03
CA THR A 148 6.71 -4.08 5.08
C THR A 148 6.13 -3.90 3.68
N LEU A 149 6.67 -2.93 2.94
CA LEU A 149 6.42 -2.75 1.50
C LEU A 149 7.50 -3.43 0.63
N TYR A 150 8.50 -4.04 1.24
CA TYR A 150 9.58 -4.71 0.54
C TYR A 150 9.07 -5.94 -0.23
N LEU A 151 9.27 -5.93 -1.54
CA LEU A 151 9.01 -7.02 -2.45
C LEU A 151 10.35 -7.70 -2.80
N PRO A 152 10.59 -8.94 -2.36
CA PRO A 152 11.81 -9.66 -2.71
C PRO A 152 11.89 -9.87 -4.23
N PRO A 153 12.92 -9.33 -4.92
CA PRO A 153 13.08 -9.58 -6.35
C PRO A 153 13.35 -11.07 -6.61
N GLN A 154 12.63 -11.67 -7.56
CA GLN A 154 12.88 -13.04 -8.02
C GLN A 154 13.70 -12.99 -9.30
N ALA A 155 14.72 -13.86 -9.38
CA ALA A 155 15.63 -13.98 -10.51
C ALA A 155 15.15 -15.03 -11.52
#